data_AF-A0A3D2QCV2-F1
#
_entry.id   AF-A0A3D2QCV2-F1
#
_cell.length_a   1.000
_cell.length_b   1.000
_cell.length_c   1.000
_cell.angle_alpha   90.00
_cell.angle_beta   90.00
_cell.angle_gamma   90.00
#
_symmetry.space_group_name_H-M   'P 1'
#
loop_
_entity.id
_entity.type
_entity.pdbx_description
1 polymer ?
#
loop_
_entity_poly.entity_id
_entity_poly.type
_entity_poly.pdbx_seq_one_letter_code
_entity_poly.pdbx_strand_id
1 'polypeptide(L)'
;MSKAFFEVFPKLKVETDLRDLFTETEIERLACDSTHSRFKVVLDSGHLIHKNQIYRMQEELERQVFGPAEKKAGHDRVEVYIREQYQLSRQYTPKQLMKEYYDSLCCEFSHDSHIAGHYFREAEVSCP
;
A
#
# COMPACT_ATOMS: atom_id res chain seq x y z
N MET A 1 17.38 -2.81 -10.33
CA MET A 1 17.02 -4.24 -10.20
C MET A 1 15.86 -4.30 -9.24
N SER A 2 14.65 -4.33 -9.76
CA SER A 2 13.47 -4.63 -8.99
C SER A 2 13.49 -6.10 -8.55
N LYS A 3 12.86 -6.41 -7.42
CA LYS A 3 12.73 -7.79 -6.91
C LYS A 3 11.28 -8.08 -6.63
N ALA A 4 10.83 -9.33 -6.80
CA ALA A 4 9.47 -9.68 -6.46
C ALA A 4 9.19 -9.46 -4.96
N PHE A 5 7.98 -9.02 -4.63
CA PHE A 5 7.63 -8.63 -3.26
C PHE A 5 7.87 -9.75 -2.24
N PHE A 6 7.42 -10.97 -2.53
CA PHE A 6 7.60 -12.13 -1.64
C PHE A 6 9.02 -12.69 -1.63
N GLU A 7 9.89 -12.35 -2.59
CA GLU A 7 11.31 -12.68 -2.49
C GLU A 7 12.01 -11.83 -1.43
N VAL A 8 11.56 -10.58 -1.26
CA VAL A 8 12.07 -9.67 -0.23
C VAL A 8 11.48 -10.02 1.14
N PHE A 9 10.21 -10.41 1.20
CA PHE A 9 9.52 -10.78 2.43
C PHE A 9 9.04 -12.24 2.43
N PRO A 10 9.94 -13.25 2.38
CA PRO A 10 9.58 -14.65 2.19
C PRO A 10 8.83 -15.28 3.37
N LYS A 11 8.90 -14.66 4.56
CA LYS A 11 8.25 -15.13 5.78
C LYS A 11 6.86 -14.52 6.00
N LEU A 12 6.46 -13.56 5.17
CA LEU A 12 5.20 -12.86 5.30
C LEU A 12 4.04 -13.79 4.93
N LYS A 13 3.11 -14.02 5.87
CA LYS A 13 1.93 -14.86 5.66
C LYS A 13 0.69 -13.98 5.61
N VAL A 14 0.19 -13.72 4.41
CA VAL A 14 -1.05 -12.96 4.21
C VAL A 14 -2.18 -13.86 3.74
N GLU A 15 -3.41 -13.34 3.79
CA GLU A 15 -4.58 -13.96 3.19
C GLU A 15 -4.38 -14.15 1.67
N THR A 16 -5.10 -15.12 1.08
CA THR A 16 -4.90 -15.51 -0.33
C THR A 16 -5.20 -14.36 -1.29
N ASP A 17 -6.22 -13.56 -1.01
CA ASP A 17 -6.58 -12.36 -1.79
C ASP A 17 -5.43 -11.36 -1.88
N LEU A 18 -4.83 -11.03 -0.72
CA LEU A 18 -3.66 -10.16 -0.64
C LEU A 18 -2.43 -10.81 -1.27
N ARG A 19 -2.28 -12.13 -1.12
CA ARG A 19 -1.14 -12.84 -1.70
C ARG A 19 -1.15 -12.76 -3.22
N ASP A 20 -2.29 -13.00 -3.84
CA ASP A 20 -2.40 -13.04 -5.30
C ASP A 20 -2.10 -11.65 -5.89
N LEU A 21 -2.66 -10.59 -5.30
CA LEU A 21 -2.39 -9.20 -5.69
C LEU A 21 -0.89 -8.86 -5.62
N PHE A 22 -0.23 -9.15 -4.50
CA PHE A 22 1.16 -8.74 -4.31
C PHE A 22 2.18 -9.68 -4.96
N THR A 23 1.76 -10.86 -5.43
CA THR A 23 2.66 -11.81 -6.11
C THR A 23 3.14 -11.27 -7.46
N GLU A 24 2.27 -10.53 -8.16
CA GLU A 24 2.60 -9.89 -9.45
C GLU A 24 3.24 -8.50 -9.27
N THR A 25 3.65 -8.13 -8.05
CA THR A 25 4.25 -6.83 -7.75
C THR A 25 5.74 -6.93 -7.48
N GLU A 26 6.45 -5.87 -7.83
CA GLU A 26 7.88 -5.76 -7.62
C GLU A 26 8.22 -4.61 -6.68
N ILE A 27 9.30 -4.76 -5.92
CA ILE A 27 9.84 -3.72 -5.06
C ILE A 27 10.94 -2.99 -5.82
N GLU A 28 10.72 -1.72 -6.08
CA GLU A 28 11.69 -0.82 -6.69
C GLU A 28 12.78 -0.43 -5.67
N ARG A 29 12.35 -0.05 -4.46
CA ARG A 29 13.24 0.46 -3.43
C ARG A 29 12.69 0.25 -2.02
N LEU A 30 13.58 -0.11 -1.10
CA LEU A 30 13.34 -0.06 0.35
C LEU A 30 14.14 1.09 0.94
N ALA A 31 13.52 1.86 1.84
CA ALA A 31 14.20 2.90 2.59
C ALA A 31 13.78 2.82 4.06
N CYS A 32 14.73 2.99 4.97
CA CYS A 32 14.46 3.19 6.39
C CYS A 32 14.91 4.59 6.79
N ASP A 33 14.23 5.16 7.78
CA ASP A 33 14.73 6.36 8.45
C ASP A 33 15.98 6.03 9.30
N SER A 34 16.78 7.05 9.57
CA SER A 34 17.96 7.02 10.44
C SER A 34 17.68 6.48 11.84
N THR A 35 16.48 6.69 12.37
CA THR A 35 16.01 6.17 13.66
C THR A 35 15.47 4.74 13.57
N HIS A 36 15.46 4.14 12.38
CA HIS A 36 14.86 2.83 12.09
C HIS A 36 13.39 2.68 12.52
N SER A 37 12.68 3.79 12.72
CA SER A 37 11.27 3.80 13.15
C SER A 37 10.27 3.86 11.99
N ARG A 38 10.71 4.29 10.80
CA ARG A 38 9.85 4.36 9.60
C ARG A 38 10.47 3.57 8.47
N PHE A 39 9.69 2.67 7.89
CA PHE A 39 10.09 1.82 6.79
C PHE A 39 9.23 2.10 5.56
N LYS A 40 9.86 2.56 4.49
CA LYS A 40 9.20 2.89 3.22
C LYS A 40 9.49 1.81 2.19
N VAL A 41 8.44 1.18 1.69
CA VAL A 41 8.46 0.23 0.58
C VAL A 41 7.95 0.95 -0.65
N VAL A 42 8.78 1.08 -1.69
CA VAL A 42 8.35 1.58 -2.99
C VAL A 42 8.06 0.37 -3.86
N LEU A 43 6.79 0.22 -4.22
CA LEU A 43 6.24 -0.91 -4.96
C LEU A 43 5.88 -0.46 -6.37
N ASP A 44 6.18 -1.29 -7.36
CA ASP A 44 5.79 -1.14 -8.76
C ASP A 44 4.84 -2.29 -9.11
N SER A 45 3.69 -1.94 -9.72
CA SER A 45 2.66 -2.90 -10.07
C SER A 45 2.11 -2.66 -11.47
N GLY A 46 1.90 -3.74 -12.22
CA GLY A 46 1.22 -3.71 -13.52
C GLY A 46 -0.31 -3.61 -13.42
N HIS A 47 -0.88 -3.77 -12.23
CA HIS A 47 -2.32 -3.73 -11.97
C HIS A 47 -2.66 -2.82 -10.79
N LEU A 48 -3.90 -2.36 -10.75
CA LEU A 48 -4.41 -1.47 -9.71
C LEU A 48 -4.65 -2.26 -8.41
N ILE A 49 -4.17 -1.75 -7.28
CA ILE A 49 -4.38 -2.37 -5.95
C ILE A 49 -5.14 -1.39 -5.08
N HIS A 50 -6.31 -1.77 -4.59
CA HIS A 50 -7.11 -0.86 -3.75
C HIS A 50 -6.38 -0.47 -2.47
N LYS A 51 -6.54 0.79 -2.03
CA LYS A 51 -5.80 1.30 -0.87
C LYS A 51 -6.08 0.54 0.42
N ASN A 52 -7.30 0.05 0.60
CA ASN A 52 -7.65 -0.82 1.73
C ASN A 52 -6.73 -2.06 1.79
N GLN A 53 -6.45 -2.68 0.65
CA GLN A 53 -5.54 -3.84 0.58
C GLN A 53 -4.08 -3.45 0.87
N ILE A 54 -3.65 -2.25 0.44
CA ILE A 54 -2.34 -1.71 0.78
C ILE A 54 -2.21 -1.50 2.30
N TYR A 55 -3.21 -0.90 2.94
CA TYR A 55 -3.20 -0.70 4.40
C TYR A 55 -3.18 -2.02 5.17
N ARG A 56 -3.99 -3.01 4.75
CA ARG A 56 -3.92 -4.36 5.33
C ARG A 56 -2.54 -4.98 5.18
N MET A 57 -1.90 -4.81 4.02
CA MET A 57 -0.53 -5.30 3.81
C MET A 57 0.50 -4.59 4.71
N GLN A 58 0.36 -3.27 4.90
CA GLN A 58 1.19 -2.52 5.85
C GLN A 58 1.06 -3.08 7.27
N GLU A 59 -0.16 -3.27 7.75
CA GLU A 59 -0.41 -3.85 9.08
C GLU A 59 0.20 -5.25 9.23
N GLU A 60 0.11 -6.08 8.19
CA GLU A 60 0.71 -7.42 8.20
C GLU A 60 2.24 -7.39 8.18
N LEU A 61 2.85 -6.45 7.45
CA LEU A 61 4.29 -6.21 7.49
C LEU A 61 4.74 -5.74 8.86
N GLU A 62 4.06 -4.75 9.44
CA GLU A 62 4.32 -4.26 10.80
C GLU A 62 4.25 -5.41 11.80
N ARG A 63 3.18 -6.20 11.77
CA ARG A 63 2.95 -7.29 12.73
C ARG A 63 3.95 -8.43 12.61
N GLN A 64 4.26 -8.87 11.39
CA GLN A 64 5.02 -10.11 11.18
C GLN A 64 6.51 -9.89 10.96
N VAL A 65 6.88 -8.81 10.27
CA VAL A 65 8.28 -8.52 9.93
C VAL A 65 8.93 -7.74 11.06
N PHE A 66 8.26 -6.70 11.57
CA PHE A 66 8.82 -5.79 12.57
C PHE A 66 8.36 -6.10 14.01
N GLY A 67 7.16 -6.64 14.19
CA GLY A 67 6.59 -6.99 15.49
C GLY A 67 7.45 -7.93 16.37
N PRO A 68 8.17 -8.93 15.83
CA PRO A 68 9.09 -9.76 16.62
C PRO A 68 10.34 -9.00 17.09
N ALA A 69 10.77 -7.98 16.35
CA ALA A 69 11.92 -7.15 16.68
C ALA A 69 11.57 -6.08 17.73
N GLU A 70 10.38 -5.47 17.61
CA GLU A 70 9.84 -4.51 18.59
C GLU A 70 9.73 -5.11 20.00
N LYS A 71 9.21 -6.33 20.10
CA LYS A 71 9.08 -7.04 21.39
C LYS A 71 10.42 -7.34 22.08
N LYS A 72 11.53 -7.40 21.33
CA LYS A 72 12.86 -7.70 21.87
C LYS A 72 13.64 -6.45 22.28
N ALA A 73 13.34 -5.31 21.69
CA ALA A 73 14.19 -4.13 21.81
C ALA A 73 13.60 -3.04 22.73
N GLY A 74 12.31 -3.10 23.09
CA GLY A 74 11.68 -2.04 23.90
C GLY A 74 11.64 -0.68 23.20
N HIS A 75 11.78 -0.69 21.86
CA HIS A 75 11.72 0.49 21.00
C HIS A 75 10.29 0.80 20.57
N ASP A 76 10.08 2.03 20.11
CA ASP A 76 8.84 2.50 19.47
C ASP A 76 8.44 1.60 18.28
N ARG A 77 7.13 1.52 18.04
CA ARG A 77 6.54 0.79 16.92
C ARG A 77 7.14 1.27 15.60
N VAL A 78 7.53 0.34 14.74
CA VAL A 78 8.01 0.62 13.39
C VAL A 78 6.79 0.83 12.51
N GLU A 79 6.65 2.02 11.95
CA GLU A 79 5.62 2.33 10.97
C GLU A 79 6.06 1.90 9.58
N VAL A 80 5.25 1.12 8.89
CA VAL A 80 5.49 0.69 7.50
C VAL A 80 4.59 1.46 6.56
N TYR A 81 5.20 2.10 5.58
CA TYR A 81 4.51 2.81 4.52
C TYR A 81 4.81 2.19 3.16
N ILE A 82 3.77 1.79 2.44
CA ILE A 82 3.87 1.31 1.06
C ILE A 82 3.50 2.46 0.12
N ARG A 83 4.41 2.77 -0.80
CA ARG A 83 4.19 3.68 -1.91
C ARG A 83 4.06 2.86 -3.18
N GLU A 84 2.83 2.64 -3.64
CA GLU A 84 2.55 2.08 -4.96
C GLU A 84 2.89 3.05 -6.10
N GLN A 85 3.46 2.49 -7.16
CA GLN A 85 3.59 3.05 -8.49
C GLN A 85 2.93 2.06 -9.46
N TYR A 86 2.17 2.59 -10.41
CA TYR A 86 1.41 1.75 -11.33
C TYR A 86 1.85 1.97 -12.76
N GLN A 87 2.20 0.87 -13.44
CA GLN A 87 2.45 0.82 -14.88
C GLN A 87 1.25 0.21 -15.57
N LEU A 88 0.14 0.95 -15.56
CA LEU A 88 -1.14 0.47 -16.08
C LEU A 88 -1.14 0.43 -17.60
N SER A 89 -1.84 -0.56 -18.15
CA SER A 89 -2.07 -0.64 -19.59
C SER A 89 -2.89 0.55 -20.09
N ARG A 90 -2.80 0.85 -21.39
CA ARG A 90 -3.61 1.88 -22.08
C ARG A 90 -5.13 1.68 -21.96
N GLN A 91 -5.59 0.53 -21.49
CA GLN A 91 -7.00 0.23 -21.29
C GLN A 91 -7.58 0.98 -20.09
N TYR A 92 -6.74 1.44 -19.16
CA TYR A 92 -7.16 2.29 -18.05
C TYR A 92 -7.37 3.72 -18.52
N THR A 93 -8.57 4.02 -19.01
CA THR A 93 -8.98 5.41 -19.24
C THR A 93 -9.14 6.14 -17.90
N PRO A 94 -8.91 7.47 -17.83
CA PRO A 94 -9.09 8.23 -16.59
C PRO A 94 -10.46 7.99 -15.93
N LYS A 95 -11.51 7.87 -16.74
CA LYS A 95 -12.88 7.60 -16.27
C LYS A 95 -13.03 6.21 -15.63
N GLN A 96 -12.45 5.17 -16.23
CA GLN A 96 -12.51 3.83 -15.68
C GLN A 96 -11.65 3.71 -14.42
N LEU A 97 -10.44 4.29 -14.45
CA LEU A 97 -9.57 4.34 -13.30
C LEU A 97 -10.22 5.08 -12.12
N MET A 98 -10.84 6.22 -12.38
CA MET A 98 -11.56 6.94 -11.34
C MET A 98 -12.75 6.17 -10.81
N LYS A 99 -13.46 5.38 -11.63
CA LYS A 99 -14.56 4.54 -11.15
C LYS A 99 -14.06 3.37 -10.30
N GLU A 100 -13.00 2.69 -10.73
CA GLU A 100 -12.46 1.52 -10.02
C GLU A 100 -11.71 1.94 -8.75
N TYR A 101 -10.94 3.03 -8.80
CA TYR A 101 -10.13 3.50 -7.69
C TYR A 101 -10.85 4.51 -6.79
N TYR A 102 -12.11 4.87 -7.09
CA TYR A 102 -12.86 5.88 -6.33
C TYR A 102 -12.88 5.58 -4.82
N ASP A 103 -13.23 4.34 -4.47
CA ASP A 103 -13.31 3.91 -3.08
C ASP A 103 -11.94 3.97 -2.39
N SER A 104 -10.86 3.69 -3.12
CA SER A 104 -9.49 3.84 -2.62
C SER A 104 -9.17 5.29 -2.31
N LEU A 105 -9.54 6.23 -3.19
CA LEU A 105 -9.36 7.67 -2.94
C LEU A 105 -10.17 8.09 -1.71
N CYS A 106 -11.44 7.69 -1.62
CA CYS A 106 -12.25 7.95 -0.42
C CYS A 106 -11.59 7.40 0.85
N CYS A 107 -11.01 6.20 0.79
CA CYS A 107 -10.25 5.61 1.90
C CYS A 107 -9.02 6.46 2.25
N GLU A 108 -8.23 6.90 1.27
CA GLU A 108 -7.06 7.76 1.48
C GLU A 108 -7.47 9.08 2.15
N PHE A 109 -8.45 9.78 1.60
CA PHE A 109 -8.96 11.02 2.18
C PHE A 109 -9.51 10.81 3.59
N SER A 110 -10.23 9.72 3.83
CA SER A 110 -10.78 9.41 5.17
C SER A 110 -9.72 9.02 6.18
N HIS A 111 -8.61 8.45 5.74
CA HIS A 111 -7.46 8.10 6.58
C HIS A 111 -6.77 9.38 7.08
N ASP A 112 -6.61 10.38 6.22
CA ASP A 112 -6.03 11.67 6.61
C ASP A 112 -7.03 12.55 7.40
N SER A 113 -8.28 12.60 6.95
CA SER A 113 -9.35 13.35 7.60
C SER A 113 -10.73 12.81 7.22
N HIS A 114 -11.46 12.31 8.23
CA HIS A 114 -12.84 11.86 8.05
C HIS A 114 -13.74 12.92 7.38
N ILE A 115 -13.51 14.20 7.69
CA ILE A 115 -14.25 15.31 7.09
C ILE A 115 -13.92 15.46 5.60
N ALA A 116 -12.64 15.36 5.24
CA ALA A 116 -12.21 15.44 3.83
C ALA A 116 -12.77 14.26 3.02
N GLY A 117 -12.73 13.05 3.57
CA GLY A 117 -13.33 11.86 2.94
C GLY A 117 -14.83 12.00 2.70
N HIS A 118 -15.56 12.57 3.67
CA HIS A 118 -16.98 12.86 3.51
C HIS A 118 -17.25 13.87 2.39
N TYR A 119 -16.52 15.00 2.36
CA TYR A 119 -16.68 15.99 1.30
C TYR A 119 -16.32 15.45 -0.08
N PHE A 120 -15.27 14.64 -0.18
CA PHE A 120 -14.87 14.02 -1.44
C PHE A 120 -15.92 13.02 -1.95
N ARG A 121 -16.58 12.29 -1.04
CA ARG A 121 -17.66 11.36 -1.39
C ARG A 121 -18.89 12.08 -1.96
N GLU A 122 -19.21 13.24 -1.41
CA GLU A 122 -20.33 14.08 -1.87
C GLU A 122 -19.98 14.90 -3.13
N ALA A 123 -18.70 14.99 -3.50
CA ALA A 123 -18.27 15.76 -4.64
C ALA A 123 -18.55 15.04 -5.97
N GLU A 124 -19.13 15.75 -6.94
CA GLU A 124 -19.26 15.27 -8.31
C GLU A 124 -17.90 15.38 -9.02
N VAL A 125 -17.25 14.23 -9.23
CA VAL A 125 -15.96 14.17 -9.91
C VAL A 125 -16.17 13.92 -11.40
N SER A 126 -15.80 14.90 -12.23
CA SER A 126 -15.80 14.79 -13.69
C SER A 126 -14.38 14.50 -14.19
N CYS A 127 -14.23 13.45 -14.99
CA CYS A 127 -12.98 13.13 -15.67
C CYS A 127 -13.03 13.61 -17.13
N PRO A 128 -11.91 14.09 -17.69
CA PRO A 128 -11.80 14.42 -19.12
C PRO A 128 -11.90 13.18 -20.01
#